data_AF-A0A198UKW0-F1
#
_entry.id   AF-A0A198UKW0-F1
#
_cell.length_a   1.000
_cell.length_b   1.000
_cell.length_c   1.000
_cell.angle_alpha   90.00
_cell.angle_beta   90.00
_cell.angle_gamma   90.00
#
_symmetry.space_group_name_H-M   'P 1'
#
loop_
_entity.id
_entity.type
_entity.pdbx_description
1 polymer ?
#
loop_
_entity_poly.entity_id
_entity_poly.type
_entity_poly.pdbx_seq_one_letter_code
_entity_poly.pdbx_strand_id
1 'polypeptide(L)'
;MISHYTVDRKIRSDDAYSPNNEPNKRPDCAATVYCQRCREAYSDVPIILGGIEGSLRRIAHYDYWSDKVRRLVLMDAKPDLLVYGNGERALIEIMYRLARG
;
A
#
# COMPACT_ATOMS: atom_id res chain seq x y z
N MET A 1 0.48 -1.24 -10.31
CA MET A 1 -0.30 -1.68 -11.48
C MET A 1 -0.84 -0.50 -12.27
N ILE A 2 -1.64 0.41 -11.69
CA ILE A 2 -2.17 1.56 -12.48
C ILE A 2 -1.09 2.50 -13.02
N SER A 3 0.07 2.62 -12.34
CA SER A 3 1.24 3.34 -12.84
C SER A 3 1.98 2.60 -13.96
N HIS A 4 1.89 1.26 -14.00
CA HIS A 4 2.60 0.44 -14.98
C HIS A 4 1.78 0.20 -16.25
N TYR A 5 0.45 0.29 -16.16
CA TYR A 5 -0.44 -0.07 -17.25
C TYR A 5 -1.49 1.02 -17.52
N THR A 6 -1.82 1.21 -18.81
CA THR A 6 -3.00 1.98 -19.22
C THR A 6 -4.28 1.23 -18.86
N VAL A 7 -5.43 1.90 -18.97
CA VAL A 7 -6.74 1.26 -18.77
C VAL A 7 -6.97 0.06 -19.71
N ASP A 8 -6.36 0.09 -20.91
CA ASP A 8 -6.37 -1.01 -21.88
C ASP A 8 -5.29 -2.08 -21.61
N ARG A 9 -4.70 -2.10 -20.41
CA ARG A 9 -3.65 -3.03 -19.99
C ARG A 9 -2.36 -2.97 -20.84
N LYS A 10 -2.09 -1.85 -21.52
CA LYS A 10 -0.81 -1.62 -22.22
C LYS A 10 0.23 -1.09 -21.25
N ILE A 11 1.48 -1.52 -21.38
CA ILE A 11 2.58 -1.03 -20.54
C ILE A 11 2.78 0.47 -20.80
N ARG A 12 2.87 1.26 -19.73
CA ARG A 12 3.21 2.69 -19.79
C ARG A 12 4.71 2.86 -19.94
N SER A 13 5.09 3.88 -20.72
CA SER A 13 6.49 4.28 -20.89
C SER A 13 7.01 5.16 -19.75
N ASP A 14 6.12 5.62 -18.87
CA ASP A 14 6.41 6.55 -17.78
C ASP A 14 5.67 6.19 -16.48
N ASP A 15 6.23 6.59 -15.35
CA ASP A 15 5.56 6.55 -14.04
C ASP A 15 5.75 7.88 -13.30
N ALA A 16 4.68 8.68 -13.22
CA ALA A 16 4.66 10.00 -12.59
C ALA A 16 5.10 10.02 -11.11
N TYR A 17 5.15 8.87 -10.44
CA TYR A 17 5.55 8.74 -9.04
C TYR A 17 6.96 8.15 -8.86
N SER A 18 7.69 7.92 -9.96
CA SER A 18 9.06 7.43 -9.96
C SER A 18 10.05 8.56 -10.26
N PRO A 19 11.30 8.51 -9.74
CA PRO A 19 12.33 9.48 -10.08
C PRO A 19 12.49 9.60 -11.60
N ASN A 20 12.58 10.84 -12.10
CA ASN A 20 12.67 11.16 -13.54
C ASN A 20 11.52 10.59 -14.41
N ASN A 21 10.39 10.21 -13.80
CA ASN A 21 9.28 9.50 -14.46
C ASN A 21 9.67 8.16 -15.10
N GLU A 22 10.77 7.54 -14.66
CA GLU A 22 11.23 6.28 -15.24
C GLU A 22 10.24 5.14 -14.96
N PRO A 23 9.88 4.32 -15.95
CA PRO A 23 8.99 3.18 -15.75
C PRO A 23 9.69 2.07 -14.97
N ASN A 24 8.91 1.10 -14.46
CA ASN A 24 9.40 -0.14 -13.84
C ASN A 24 10.22 0.04 -12.55
N LYS A 25 10.12 1.18 -11.85
CA LYS A 25 10.83 1.41 -10.56
C LYS A 25 10.02 1.02 -9.33
N ARG A 26 8.69 0.90 -9.44
CA ARG A 26 7.82 0.54 -8.32
C ARG A 26 7.20 -0.83 -8.56
N PRO A 27 7.09 -1.70 -7.55
CA PRO A 27 6.42 -2.97 -7.75
C PRO A 27 4.90 -2.81 -7.93
N ASP A 28 4.29 -3.78 -8.60
CA ASP A 28 2.83 -3.95 -8.54
C ASP A 28 2.41 -4.36 -7.12
N CYS A 29 1.21 -3.91 -6.70
CA CYS A 29 0.73 -4.05 -5.33
C CYS A 29 1.74 -3.52 -4.29
N ALA A 30 2.21 -2.28 -4.50
CA ALA A 30 3.27 -1.65 -3.72
C ALA A 30 3.05 -1.71 -2.20
N ALA A 31 1.82 -1.49 -1.72
CA ALA A 31 1.51 -1.64 -0.29
C ALA A 31 1.92 -3.01 0.26
N THR A 32 1.61 -4.10 -0.47
CA THR A 32 1.95 -5.47 -0.05
C THR A 32 3.44 -5.71 -0.11
N VAL A 33 4.09 -5.37 -1.23
CA VAL A 33 5.52 -5.63 -1.42
C VAL A 33 6.35 -4.83 -0.41
N TYR A 34 6.06 -3.55 -0.22
CA TYR A 34 6.83 -2.73 0.72
C TYR A 34 6.56 -3.09 2.18
N CYS A 35 5.33 -3.47 2.56
CA CYS A 35 5.11 -3.99 3.92
C CYS A 35 5.96 -5.25 4.19
N GLN A 36 6.04 -6.17 3.23
CA GLN A 36 6.87 -7.37 3.35
C GLN A 36 8.36 -7.03 3.45
N ARG A 37 8.87 -6.13 2.59
CA ARG A 37 10.28 -5.70 2.64
C ARG A 37 10.61 -4.97 3.95
N CYS A 38 9.72 -4.11 4.44
CA CYS A 38 9.89 -3.47 5.75
C CYS A 38 9.96 -4.52 6.87
N ARG A 39 9.10 -5.54 6.84
CA ARG A 39 9.12 -6.62 7.84
C ARG A 39 10.38 -7.47 7.77
N GLU A 40 10.88 -7.76 6.56
CA GLU A 40 12.13 -8.49 6.34
C GLU A 40 13.34 -7.72 6.90
N ALA A 41 13.37 -6.40 6.70
CA ALA A 41 14.47 -5.55 7.15
C ALA A 41 14.41 -5.21 8.65
N TYR A 42 13.19 -5.04 9.18
CA TYR A 42 12.93 -4.58 10.55
C TYR A 42 11.74 -5.36 11.13
N SER A 43 12.02 -6.54 11.68
CA SER A 43 10.97 -7.44 12.18
C SER A 43 10.22 -6.90 13.40
N ASP A 44 10.90 -6.12 14.22
CA ASP A 44 10.46 -5.55 15.50
C ASP A 44 9.79 -4.17 15.38
N VAL A 45 9.89 -3.53 14.22
CA VAL A 45 9.31 -2.21 13.99
C VAL A 45 7.84 -2.34 13.56
N PRO A 46 6.90 -1.60 14.18
CA PRO A 46 5.50 -1.62 13.77
C PRO A 46 5.31 -1.00 12.38
N ILE A 47 4.51 -1.65 11.54
CA ILE A 47 4.17 -1.21 10.19
C ILE A 47 2.75 -0.65 10.19
N ILE A 48 2.64 0.66 9.94
CA ILE A 48 1.34 1.35 9.79
C ILE A 48 1.10 1.59 8.31
N LEU A 49 0.06 0.95 7.76
CA LEU A 49 -0.35 1.15 6.38
C LEU A 49 -1.41 2.26 6.28
N GLY A 50 -1.37 3.05 5.23
CA GLY A 50 -2.38 4.07 4.97
C GLY A 50 -2.47 4.47 3.49
N GLY A 51 -2.99 5.68 3.26
CA GLY A 51 -3.15 6.24 1.93
C GLY A 51 -4.31 5.64 1.13
N ILE A 52 -4.39 5.99 -0.15
CA ILE A 52 -5.49 5.61 -1.04
C ILE A 52 -5.57 4.08 -1.19
N GLU A 53 -4.43 3.41 -1.39
CA GLU A 53 -4.40 1.95 -1.56
C GLU A 53 -4.89 1.22 -0.30
N GLY A 54 -4.41 1.60 0.88
CA GLY A 54 -4.88 1.03 2.14
C GLY A 54 -6.37 1.31 2.40
N SER A 55 -6.82 2.53 2.13
CA SER A 55 -8.20 2.96 2.37
C SER A 55 -9.21 2.23 1.48
N LEU A 56 -8.91 2.07 0.19
CA LEU A 56 -9.80 1.41 -0.78
C LEU A 56 -9.81 -0.11 -0.61
N ARG A 57 -8.67 -0.70 -0.24
CA ARG A 57 -8.51 -2.16 -0.10
C ARG A 57 -8.74 -2.65 1.34
N ARG A 58 -9.32 -1.82 2.22
CA ARG A 58 -9.58 -2.13 3.64
C ARG A 58 -10.63 -3.22 3.86
N ILE A 59 -11.53 -3.38 2.89
CA ILE A 59 -12.54 -4.44 2.85
C ILE A 59 -12.28 -5.36 1.66
N ALA A 60 -12.95 -6.51 1.65
CA ALA A 60 -12.99 -7.34 0.45
C ALA A 60 -13.56 -6.53 -0.71
N HIS A 61 -12.90 -6.61 -1.87
CA HIS A 61 -13.24 -5.82 -3.05
C HIS A 61 -13.02 -6.66 -4.32
N TYR A 62 -13.78 -6.36 -5.35
CA TYR A 62 -13.51 -6.89 -6.68
C TYR A 62 -12.30 -6.17 -7.29
N ASP A 63 -11.28 -6.92 -7.65
CA ASP A 63 -10.07 -6.41 -8.29
C ASP A 63 -10.17 -6.61 -9.80
N TYR A 64 -10.44 -5.52 -10.51
CA TYR A 64 -10.58 -5.51 -11.97
C TYR A 64 -9.35 -6.08 -12.70
N TRP A 65 -8.16 -5.91 -12.15
CA TRP A 65 -6.92 -6.36 -12.80
C TRP A 65 -6.76 -7.87 -12.79
N SER A 66 -7.21 -8.53 -11.73
CA SER A 66 -7.11 -9.98 -11.60
C SER A 66 -8.44 -10.72 -11.69
N ASP A 67 -9.51 -9.99 -12.06
CA ASP A 67 -10.86 -10.50 -12.29
C ASP A 67 -11.38 -11.42 -11.17
N LYS A 68 -11.20 -10.99 -9.92
CA LYS A 68 -11.62 -11.76 -8.74
C LYS A 68 -11.91 -10.87 -7.54
N VAL A 69 -12.72 -11.40 -6.64
CA VAL A 69 -12.88 -10.82 -5.31
C VAL A 69 -11.61 -11.10 -4.51
N ARG A 70 -10.92 -10.05 -4.07
CA ARG A 70 -9.80 -10.14 -3.16
C ARG A 70 -10.25 -9.87 -1.73
N ARG A 71 -9.60 -10.56 -0.80
CA ARG A 71 -9.69 -10.26 0.63
C ARG A 71 -9.06 -8.89 0.92
N LEU A 72 -9.35 -8.39 2.11
CA LEU A 72 -8.82 -7.13 2.62
C LEU A 72 -7.28 -7.12 2.69
N VAL A 73 -6.69 -5.96 2.43
CA VAL A 73 -5.22 -5.80 2.29
C VAL A 73 -4.43 -6.18 3.53
N LEU A 74 -5.01 -6.09 4.73
CA LEU A 74 -4.35 -6.51 5.98
C LEU A 74 -3.94 -7.99 5.95
N MET A 75 -4.69 -8.84 5.25
CA MET A 75 -4.38 -10.28 5.16
C MET A 75 -3.18 -10.58 4.26
N ASP A 76 -2.98 -9.76 3.22
CA ASP A 76 -1.91 -9.95 2.24
C ASP A 76 -0.64 -9.20 2.64
N ALA A 77 -0.78 -7.92 3.02
CA ALA A 77 0.33 -7.05 3.38
C ALA A 77 0.80 -7.21 4.83
N LYS A 78 -0.07 -7.73 5.73
CA LYS A 78 0.20 -7.92 7.16
C LYS A 78 0.86 -6.71 7.87
N PRO A 79 0.36 -5.48 7.67
CA PRO A 79 0.74 -4.38 8.55
C PRO A 79 0.12 -4.59 9.94
N ASP A 80 0.68 -3.94 10.96
CA ASP A 80 0.17 -4.02 12.33
C ASP A 80 -1.07 -3.15 12.52
N LEU A 81 -1.18 -2.07 11.74
CA LEU A 81 -2.31 -1.14 11.78
C LEU A 81 -2.61 -0.58 10.38
N LEU A 82 -3.89 -0.29 10.13
CA LEU A 82 -4.36 0.41 8.94
C LEU A 82 -5.06 1.72 9.32
N VAL A 83 -4.60 2.82 8.75
CA VAL A 83 -5.24 4.13 8.82
C VAL A 83 -5.95 4.40 7.49
N TYR A 84 -7.26 4.61 7.53
CA TYR A 84 -8.06 4.92 6.34
C TYR A 84 -8.68 6.31 6.43
N GLY A 85 -8.85 6.96 5.27
CA GLY A 85 -9.31 8.35 5.21
C GLY A 85 -8.20 9.34 5.60
N ASN A 86 -8.59 10.48 6.16
CA ASN A 86 -7.66 11.52 6.60
C ASN A 86 -6.87 11.05 7.83
N GLY A 87 -5.57 10.80 7.61
CA GLY A 87 -4.71 10.12 8.58
C GLY A 87 -3.99 11.05 9.55
N GLU A 88 -4.06 12.37 9.40
CA GLU A 88 -3.22 13.32 10.13
C GLU A 88 -3.42 13.22 11.65
N ARG A 89 -4.68 13.23 12.09
CA ARG A 89 -5.04 13.10 13.52
C ARG A 89 -4.76 11.70 14.04
N ALA A 90 -5.09 10.68 13.25
CA ALA A 90 -4.89 9.29 13.63
C ALA A 90 -3.39 8.98 13.81
N LEU A 91 -2.55 9.44 12.90
CA LEU A 91 -1.10 9.25 12.93
C LEU A 91 -0.49 9.85 14.20
N ILE A 92 -0.86 11.09 14.55
CA ILE A 92 -0.37 11.76 15.75
C ILE A 92 -0.75 10.94 17.00
N GLU A 93 -2.00 10.50 17.10
CA GLU A 93 -2.47 9.69 18.23
C GLU A 93 -1.73 8.35 18.32
N ILE A 94 -1.52 7.67 17.19
CA ILE A 94 -0.76 6.41 17.14
C ILE A 94 0.67 6.63 17.64
N MET A 95 1.34 7.69 17.20
CA MET A 95 2.71 7.98 17.63
C MET A 95 2.80 8.26 19.13
N TYR A 96 1.87 9.04 19.69
CA TYR A 96 1.82 9.28 21.13
C TYR A 96 1.59 8.00 21.94
N ARG A 97 0.75 7.09 21.43
CA ARG A 97 0.54 5.78 22.08
C ARG A 97 1.79 4.92 22.02
N LEU A 98 2.42 4.79 20.85
CA LEU A 98 3.66 4.04 20.70
C LEU A 98 4.78 4.56 21.62
N ALA A 99 4.88 5.89 21.80
CA ALA A 99 5.88 6.50 22.69
C ALA A 99 5.63 6.21 24.19
N ARG A 100 4.42 5.81 24.58
CA ARG A 100 4.07 5.47 25.97
C ARG A 100 4.23 3.99 26.31
N GLY A 101 4.57 3.16 25.32
CA GLY A 101 4.53 1.69 25.43
C GLY A 101 3.12 1.13 25.37
#